data_AF-A0ABD5N0U0-F1
#
_entry.id   AF-A0ABD5N0U0-F1
#
_cell.length_a   1.000
_cell.length_b   1.000
_cell.length_c   1.000
_cell.angle_alpha   90.00
_cell.angle_beta   90.00
_cell.angle_gamma   90.00
#
_symmetry.space_group_name_H-M   'P 1'
#
loop_
_entity.id
_entity.type
_entity.pdbx_description
1 polymer ?
#
loop_
_entity_poly.entity_id
_entity_poly.type
_entity_poly.pdbx_seq_one_letter_code
_entity_poly.pdbx_strand_id
1 'polypeptide(L)'
;MKTKTTFTSKKETKERQSVVKEWMMHQPNIVFCANSRGMDLDGVMISFHEGYEEYDNFIQQHNQELGQYLDNVKSSLVNLGGDRTIKPFHFKYLAEKV
;
A
#
# COMPACT_ATOMS: atom_id res chain seq x y z
N MET A 1 -5.99 -3.81 -0.37
CA MET A 1 -6.98 -3.06 -1.18
C MET A 1 -7.54 -3.97 -2.26
N LYS A 2 -8.75 -3.68 -2.74
CA LYS A 2 -9.42 -4.41 -3.83
C LYS A 2 -9.60 -3.47 -5.02
N THR A 3 -9.42 -3.97 -6.21
CA THR A 3 -9.57 -3.20 -7.44
C THR A 3 -11.03 -3.24 -7.87
N LYS A 4 -11.62 -2.10 -8.24
CA LYS A 4 -12.99 -2.05 -8.75
C LYS A 4 -13.12 -2.79 -10.07
N THR A 5 -14.14 -3.64 -10.18
CA THR A 5 -14.42 -4.49 -11.35
C THR A 5 -15.34 -3.83 -12.38
N THR A 6 -15.73 -2.56 -12.16
CA THR A 6 -16.64 -1.78 -13.02
C THR A 6 -16.06 -1.43 -14.39
N PHE A 7 -14.75 -1.61 -14.60
CA PHE A 7 -14.07 -1.34 -15.86
C PHE A 7 -14.02 -2.60 -16.72
N THR A 8 -14.75 -2.59 -17.84
CA THR A 8 -14.99 -3.79 -18.66
C THR A 8 -14.08 -3.87 -19.88
N SER A 9 -13.47 -2.76 -20.30
CA SER A 9 -12.53 -2.75 -21.43
C SER A 9 -11.07 -2.93 -21.01
N LYS A 10 -10.27 -3.54 -21.91
CA LYS A 10 -8.80 -3.61 -21.75
C LYS A 10 -8.14 -2.23 -21.67
N LYS A 11 -8.72 -1.23 -22.33
CA LYS A 11 -8.18 0.15 -22.36
C LYS A 11 -8.32 0.81 -20.99
N GLU A 12 -9.55 0.83 -20.45
CA GLU A 12 -9.83 1.41 -19.13
C GLU A 12 -9.03 0.70 -18.02
N THR A 13 -8.88 -0.63 -18.13
CA THR A 13 -8.07 -1.41 -17.19
C THR A 13 -6.60 -0.95 -17.17
N LYS A 14 -6.01 -0.70 -18.35
CA LYS A 14 -4.62 -0.22 -18.46
C LYS A 14 -4.47 1.22 -17.98
N GLU A 15 -5.42 2.08 -18.31
CA GLU A 15 -5.42 3.49 -17.89
C GLU A 15 -5.47 3.58 -16.37
N ARG A 16 -6.40 2.87 -15.72
CA ARG A 16 -6.46 2.72 -14.27
C ARG A 16 -5.12 2.25 -13.69
N GLN A 17 -4.55 1.18 -14.23
CA GLN A 17 -3.28 0.64 -13.76
C GLN A 17 -2.16 1.67 -13.88
N SER A 18 -2.15 2.48 -14.94
CA SER A 18 -1.18 3.56 -15.12
C SER A 18 -1.33 4.63 -14.06
N VAL A 19 -2.56 5.13 -13.83
CA VAL A 19 -2.84 6.18 -12.83
C VAL A 19 -2.48 5.71 -11.43
N VAL A 20 -2.95 4.51 -11.04
CA VAL A 20 -2.64 3.95 -9.71
C VAL A 20 -1.13 3.74 -9.56
N LYS A 21 -0.44 3.19 -10.58
CA LYS A 21 1.00 2.99 -10.52
C LYS A 21 1.75 4.31 -10.38
N GLU A 22 1.38 5.31 -11.16
CA GLU A 22 1.99 6.63 -11.12
C GLU A 22 1.80 7.27 -9.75
N TRP A 23 0.59 7.24 -9.20
CA TRP A 23 0.30 7.77 -7.87
C TRP A 23 1.17 7.11 -6.80
N MET A 24 1.24 5.77 -6.79
CA MET A 24 2.01 5.00 -5.81
C MET A 24 3.52 5.28 -5.89
N MET A 25 4.06 5.49 -7.09
CA MET A 25 5.48 5.82 -7.30
C MET A 25 5.83 7.25 -6.84
N HIS A 26 4.87 8.16 -6.78
CA HIS A 26 5.08 9.53 -6.30
C HIS A 26 5.07 9.65 -4.78
N GLN A 27 4.61 8.63 -4.06
CA GLN A 27 4.55 8.68 -2.60
C GLN A 27 5.90 8.24 -1.99
N PRO A 28 6.64 9.14 -1.33
CA PRO A 28 7.98 8.83 -0.82
C PRO A 28 7.96 7.83 0.35
N ASN A 29 6.83 7.73 1.03
CA ASN A 29 6.61 6.85 2.18
C ASN A 29 6.21 5.42 1.79
N ILE A 30 5.84 5.15 0.54
CA ILE A 30 5.55 3.80 0.06
C ILE A 30 6.85 3.09 -0.31
N VAL A 31 7.14 1.98 0.37
CA VAL A 31 8.36 1.17 0.10
C VAL A 31 8.08 -0.08 -0.72
N PHE A 32 6.82 -0.47 -0.82
CA PHE A 32 6.41 -1.65 -1.58
C PHE A 32 4.93 -1.57 -1.95
N CYS A 33 4.60 -1.89 -3.19
CA CYS A 33 3.23 -2.06 -3.65
C CYS A 33 3.19 -3.15 -4.73
N ALA A 34 2.25 -4.07 -4.63
CA ALA A 34 2.11 -5.18 -5.58
C ALA A 34 0.67 -5.68 -5.68
N ASN A 35 0.38 -6.36 -6.80
CA ASN A 35 -0.82 -7.18 -6.88
C ASN A 35 -0.67 -8.41 -5.97
N SER A 36 -1.72 -8.74 -5.23
CA SER A 36 -1.77 -9.87 -4.33
C SER A 36 -2.95 -10.78 -4.66
N ARG A 37 -2.94 -12.00 -4.12
CA ARG A 37 -4.12 -12.87 -4.10
C ARG A 37 -4.29 -13.40 -2.68
N GLY A 38 -5.43 -13.14 -2.07
CA GLY A 38 -5.75 -13.61 -0.72
C GLY A 38 -6.49 -12.57 0.11
N MET A 39 -7.08 -12.99 1.23
CA MET A 39 -7.81 -12.10 2.17
C MET A 39 -8.94 -11.26 1.53
N ASP A 40 -9.52 -11.74 0.42
CA ASP A 40 -10.48 -10.98 -0.40
C ASP A 40 -9.95 -9.62 -0.91
N LEU A 41 -8.62 -9.52 -1.07
CA LEU A 41 -7.90 -8.35 -1.58
C LEU A 41 -7.04 -8.75 -2.79
N ASP A 42 -6.83 -7.80 -3.71
CA ASP A 42 -6.03 -7.99 -4.93
C ASP A 42 -4.82 -7.05 -5.03
N GLY A 43 -4.63 -6.18 -4.04
CA GLY A 43 -3.46 -5.32 -3.91
C GLY A 43 -2.98 -5.21 -2.46
N VAL A 44 -1.66 -5.15 -2.31
CA VAL A 44 -0.95 -4.91 -1.04
C VAL A 44 0.00 -3.72 -1.19
N MET A 45 0.12 -2.91 -0.14
CA MET A 45 1.02 -1.77 -0.05
C MET A 45 1.62 -1.73 1.36
N ILE A 46 2.90 -1.38 1.46
CA ILE A 46 3.62 -1.13 2.71
C ILE A 46 4.14 0.31 2.66
N SER A 47 3.83 1.08 3.70
CA SER A 47 4.27 2.47 3.86
C SER A 47 4.73 2.76 5.28
N PHE A 48 5.58 3.77 5.43
CA PHE A 48 6.12 4.24 6.71
C PHE A 48 5.61 5.64 7.03
N HIS A 49 5.23 5.87 8.27
CA HIS A 49 4.72 7.16 8.73
C HIS A 49 5.33 7.45 10.10
N GLU A 50 5.70 8.69 10.35
CA GLU A 50 6.27 9.19 11.61
C GLU A 50 5.27 9.01 12.76
N GLY A 51 3.98 9.17 12.47
CA GLY A 51 2.91 9.02 13.43
C GLY A 51 1.57 8.74 12.78
N TYR A 52 0.54 8.57 13.63
CA TYR A 52 -0.80 8.27 13.17
C TYR A 52 -1.41 9.41 12.35
N GLU A 53 -1.10 10.67 12.68
CA GLU A 53 -1.62 11.85 11.95
C GLU A 53 -1.14 11.88 10.49
N GLU A 54 0.14 11.62 10.24
CA GLU A 54 0.68 11.52 8.88
C GLU A 54 0.02 10.37 8.11
N TYR A 55 -0.11 9.20 8.76
CA TYR A 55 -0.82 8.05 8.18
C TYR A 55 -2.28 8.39 7.83
N ASP A 56 -2.99 9.08 8.72
CA ASP A 56 -4.40 9.43 8.53
C ASP A 56 -4.58 10.38 7.34
N ASN A 57 -3.74 11.41 7.25
CA ASN A 57 -3.70 12.30 6.09
C ASN A 57 -3.40 11.54 4.80
N PHE A 58 -2.41 10.65 4.83
CA PHE A 58 -2.04 9.83 3.68
C PHE A 58 -3.18 8.92 3.21
N ILE A 59 -3.86 8.22 4.12
CA ILE A 59 -4.92 7.28 3.73
C ILE A 59 -6.18 8.02 3.27
N GLN A 60 -6.45 9.21 3.81
CA GLN A 60 -7.51 10.08 3.31
C GLN A 60 -7.22 10.53 1.88
N GLN A 61 -6.01 11.02 1.60
CA GLN A 61 -5.59 11.41 0.24
C GLN A 61 -5.65 10.23 -0.74
N HIS A 62 -5.11 9.08 -0.33
CA HIS A 62 -5.20 7.84 -1.10
C HIS A 62 -6.65 7.51 -1.50
N ASN A 63 -7.58 7.56 -0.53
CA ASN A 63 -8.98 7.23 -0.77
C ASN A 63 -9.69 8.28 -1.62
N GLN A 64 -9.33 9.56 -1.47
CA GLN A 64 -9.89 10.64 -2.27
C GLN A 64 -9.46 10.54 -3.74
N GLU A 65 -8.18 10.28 -4.00
CA GLU A 65 -7.62 10.29 -5.35
C GLU A 65 -7.83 8.96 -6.08
N LEU A 66 -7.74 7.84 -5.36
CA LEU A 66 -7.83 6.50 -5.95
C LEU A 66 -9.15 5.78 -5.66
N GLY A 67 -10.07 6.37 -4.90
CA GLY A 67 -11.35 5.75 -4.53
C GLY A 67 -12.26 5.43 -5.73
N GLN A 68 -12.05 6.05 -6.89
CA GLN A 68 -12.73 5.67 -8.14
C GLN A 68 -12.22 4.35 -8.75
N TYR A 69 -11.00 3.93 -8.38
CA TYR A 69 -10.32 2.75 -8.91
C TYR A 69 -10.21 1.60 -7.92
N LEU A 70 -10.15 1.95 -6.64
CA LEU A 70 -9.93 1.03 -5.52
C LEU A 70 -11.14 1.02 -4.59
N ASP A 71 -11.33 -0.11 -3.93
CA ASP A 71 -12.37 -0.37 -2.95
C ASP A 71 -11.80 -1.23 -1.82
N ASN A 72 -12.56 -1.40 -0.73
CA ASN A 72 -12.24 -2.29 0.39
C ASN A 72 -10.78 -2.11 0.88
N VAL A 73 -10.36 -0.86 1.03
CA VAL A 73 -9.03 -0.50 1.54
C VAL A 73 -9.03 -0.78 3.03
N LYS A 74 -8.23 -1.77 3.44
CA LYS A 74 -8.04 -2.17 4.84
C LYS A 74 -6.59 -1.92 5.21
N SER A 75 -6.37 -1.43 6.42
CA SER A 75 -5.04 -1.16 6.94
C SER A 75 -4.82 -1.89 8.27
N SER A 76 -3.57 -2.29 8.49
CA SER A 76 -3.08 -2.75 9.78
C SER A 76 -1.90 -1.87 10.14
N LEU A 77 -1.93 -1.27 11.33
CA LEU A 77 -0.87 -0.40 11.82
C LEU A 77 0.04 -1.20 12.73
N VAL A 78 1.35 -1.10 12.48
CA VAL A 78 2.37 -1.81 13.24
C VAL A 78 3.34 -0.78 13.81
N ASN A 79 3.53 -0.81 15.13
CA ASN A 79 4.60 -0.03 15.76
C ASN A 79 5.94 -0.70 15.46
N LEU A 80 6.90 0.06 14.94
CA LEU A 80 8.23 -0.43 14.55
C LEU A 80 9.24 -0.38 15.70
N GLY A 81 8.87 0.25 16.81
CA GLY A 81 9.66 0.35 18.02
C GLY A 81 8.96 -0.24 19.25
N GLY A 82 9.64 -0.14 20.39
CA GLY A 82 9.14 -0.61 21.68
C GLY A 82 9.10 -2.13 21.84
N ASP A 83 8.68 -2.54 23.04
CA ASP A 83 8.81 -3.92 23.54
C ASP A 83 7.93 -4.95 22.80
N ARG A 84 7.01 -4.50 21.95
CA ARG A 84 6.12 -5.37 21.16
C ARG A 84 6.71 -5.74 19.79
N THR A 85 7.82 -5.12 19.40
CA THR A 85 8.51 -5.46 18.15
C THR A 85 9.34 -6.73 18.36
N ILE A 86 8.83 -7.87 17.87
CA ILE A 86 9.50 -9.17 18.03
C ILE A 86 10.76 -9.25 17.14
N LYS A 87 10.66 -8.80 15.89
CA LYS A 87 11.77 -8.76 14.93
C LYS A 87 11.81 -7.40 14.26
N PRO A 88 12.91 -6.64 14.37
CA PRO A 88 13.02 -5.33 13.75
C PRO A 88 12.82 -5.39 12.22
N PHE A 89 12.09 -4.42 11.68
CA PHE A 89 11.89 -4.31 10.24
C PHE A 89 13.10 -3.65 9.58
N HIS A 90 14.17 -4.42 9.38
CA HIS A 90 15.35 -4.01 8.62
C HIS A 90 16.03 -5.21 8.00
N PHE A 91 16.79 -5.05 6.92
CA PHE A 91 17.45 -6.17 6.25
C PHE A 91 18.86 -6.50 6.79
N LYS A 92 19.35 -5.81 7.82
CA LYS A 92 20.72 -6.00 8.36
C LYS A 92 21.06 -7.47 8.68
N TYR A 93 20.13 -8.22 9.29
CA TYR A 93 20.32 -9.62 9.64
C TYR A 93 20.48 -10.57 8.43
N LEU A 94 20.20 -10.11 7.20
CA LEU A 94 20.44 -10.89 5.99
C LEU A 94 21.90 -10.81 5.55
N ALA A 95 22.60 -9.72 5.86
CA ALA A 95 24.02 -9.56 5.52
C ALA A 95 24.92 -10.48 6.34
N GLU A 96 24.50 -10.85 7.56
CA GLU A 96 25.22 -11.76 8.45
C GLU A 96 25.09 -13.24 8.04
N LYS A 97 24.30 -13.56 7.01
CA LYS A 97 24.06 -14.91 6.51
C LYS A 97 24.81 -15.24 5.21
N VAL A 98 25.63 -14.31 4.72
CA VAL A 98 26.50 -14.48 3.55
C VAL A 98 27.94 -14.59 4.00
#